data_AF-A0A2E3YCN1-F1
#
_entry.id   AF-A0A2E3YCN1-F1
#
_cell.length_a   1.000
_cell.length_b   1.000
_cell.length_c   1.000
_cell.angle_alpha   90.00
_cell.angle_beta   90.00
_cell.angle_gamma   90.00
#
_symmetry.space_group_name_H-M   'P 1'
#
loop_
_entity.id
_entity.type
_entity.pdbx_description
1 polymer ?
#
loop_
_entity_poly.entity_id
_entity_poly.type
_entity_poly.pdbx_seq_one_letter_code
_entity_poly.pdbx_strand_id
1 'polypeptide(L)' 'MAEDEQQRRVCRTCGETFPYPGHNSLATRSICERCVAIPEEAARVMRILRRRVDQLTREVEKLRGENSE' A
#
# COMPACT_ATOMS: atom_id res chain seq x y z
N MET A 1 5.96 -21.04 22.66
CA MET A 1 4.67 -20.78 21.99
C MET A 1 4.98 -19.80 20.87
N ALA A 2 4.91 -20.26 19.62
CA ALA A 2 5.43 -19.54 18.46
C ALA A 2 4.80 -18.14 18.35
N GLU A 3 5.68 -17.16 18.14
CA GLU A 3 5.37 -15.76 17.96
C GLU A 3 4.33 -15.59 16.84
N ASP A 4 3.19 -14.97 17.17
CA ASP A 4 2.28 -14.38 16.20
C ASP A 4 3.07 -13.29 15.46
N GLU A 5 3.81 -13.71 14.44
CA GLU A 5 4.42 -12.88 13.43
C GLU A 5 3.26 -12.16 12.73
N GLN A 6 2.84 -11.03 13.32
CA GLN A 6 1.72 -10.19 12.90
C GLN A 6 1.79 -10.06 11.38
N GLN A 7 0.95 -10.82 10.67
CA GLN A 7 1.01 -10.94 9.22
C GLN A 7 0.84 -9.56 8.62
N ARG A 8 1.96 -8.92 8.28
CA ARG A 8 1.97 -7.59 7.71
C ARG A 8 1.27 -7.67 6.34
N ARG A 9 0.26 -6.84 6.15
CA ARG A 9 -0.50 -6.74 4.90
C ARG A 9 -0.16 -5.43 4.21
N VAL A 10 -0.26 -5.41 2.89
CA VAL A 10 -0.09 -4.19 2.09
C VAL A 10 -1.46 -3.64 1.76
N CYS A 11 -1.70 -2.36 2.06
CA CYS A 11 -2.96 -1.71 1.76
C CYS A 11 -3.15 -1.58 0.25
N ARG A 12 -4.29 -2.07 -0.25
CA ARG A 12 -4.62 -1.94 -1.67
C ARG A 12 -4.84 -0.51 -2.12
N THR A 13 -5.08 0.46 -1.22
CA THR A 13 -5.41 1.87 -1.55
C THR A 13 -4.21 2.81 -1.44
N CYS A 14 -3.49 2.82 -0.32
CA CYS A 14 -2.29 3.66 -0.16
C CYS A 14 -0.98 2.92 -0.45
N GLY A 15 -0.96 1.58 -0.45
CA GLY A 15 0.27 0.80 -0.61
C GLY A 15 1.11 0.67 0.66
N GLU A 16 0.72 1.28 1.78
CA GLU A 16 1.43 1.14 3.05
C GLU A 16 1.25 -0.26 3.64
N THR A 17 2.31 -0.76 4.26
CA THR A 17 2.28 -1.99 5.04
C THR A 17 1.66 -1.73 6.41
N PHE A 18 0.69 -2.53 6.81
CA PHE A 18 -0.04 -2.42 8.07
C PHE A 18 -0.15 -3.79 8.77
N PRO A 19 -0.26 -3.85 10.11
CA PRO A 19 -0.47 -5.11 10.82
C PRO A 19 -1.80 -5.73 10.40
N TYR A 20 -1.89 -7.07 10.44
CA TYR A 20 -3.16 -7.74 10.20
C TYR A 20 -4.22 -7.19 11.15
N PRO A 21 -5.46 -6.92 10.69
CA PRO A 21 -6.51 -6.41 11.56
C PRO A 21 -6.76 -7.38 12.70
N GLY A 22 -6.46 -6.94 13.92
CA GLY A 22 -6.80 -7.62 15.17
C GLY A 22 -8.23 -7.31 15.61
N HIS A 23 -8.62 -7.79 16.79
CA HIS A 23 -9.91 -7.44 17.39
C HIS A 23 -10.03 -5.91 17.55
N ASN A 24 -11.19 -5.36 17.15
CA ASN A 24 -11.50 -3.92 17.13
C ASN A 24 -10.76 -3.06 16.09
N SER A 25 -9.99 -3.64 15.19
CA SER A 25 -9.40 -2.87 14.08
C SER A 25 -10.46 -2.48 13.06
N LEU A 26 -10.41 -1.24 12.59
CA LEU A 26 -11.23 -0.76 11.48
C LEU A 26 -10.65 -1.19 10.12
N ALA A 27 -9.45 -1.78 10.10
CA ALA A 27 -8.83 -2.25 8.88
C ALA A 27 -9.53 -3.53 8.41
N THR A 28 -9.58 -3.68 7.09
CA THR A 28 -9.99 -4.94 6.47
C THR A 28 -8.76 -5.77 6.13
N ARG A 29 -8.97 -7.02 5.71
CA ARG A 29 -7.90 -7.90 5.20
C ARG A 29 -7.02 -7.26 4.12
N SER A 30 -7.49 -6.20 3.46
CA SER A 30 -6.80 -5.61 2.29
C SER A 30 -6.71 -4.08 2.29
N ILE A 31 -7.30 -3.40 3.27
CA ILE A 31 -7.36 -1.94 3.35
C ILE A 31 -7.06 -1.55 4.80
N CYS A 32 -6.12 -0.62 5.01
CA CYS A 32 -5.78 -0.12 6.34
C CYS A 32 -6.89 0.78 6.90
N GLU A 33 -6.82 1.08 8.20
CA GLU A 33 -7.81 1.89 8.92
C GLU A 33 -7.99 3.29 8.29
N ARG A 34 -6.91 3.89 7.80
CA ARG A 34 -6.95 5.21 7.16
C ARG A 34 -7.72 5.22 5.86
N CYS A 35 -7.67 4.11 5.12
CA CYS A 35 -8.26 4.02 3.78
C CYS A 35 -9.65 3.39 3.77
N VAL A 36 -10.11 2.81 4.88
CA VAL A 36 -11.44 2.15 4.93
C VAL A 36 -12.59 3.15 4.82
N ALA A 37 -12.39 4.39 5.28
CA ALA A 37 -13.38 5.46 5.23
C ALA A 37 -13.46 6.16 3.86
N ILE A 38 -12.57 5.81 2.91
CA ILE A 38 -12.53 6.44 1.59
C ILE A 38 -13.60 5.82 0.71
N PRO A 39 -14.48 6.62 0.07
CA PRO A 39 -15.46 6.10 -0.89
C PRO A 39 -14.80 5.30 -2.01
N GLU A 40 -15.43 4.20 -2.45
CA GLU A 40 -14.83 3.27 -3.43
C GLU A 40 -14.43 3.96 -4.74
N GLU A 41 -15.18 4.98 -5.18
CA GLU A 41 -14.88 5.80 -6.36
C GLU A 41 -13.55 6.54 -6.20
N ALA A 42 -13.35 7.23 -5.06
CA ALA A 42 -12.11 7.91 -4.74
C ALA A 42 -10.97 6.90 -4.52
N ALA A 43 -11.24 5.79 -3.84
CA ALA A 43 -10.26 4.72 -3.61
C ALA A 43 -9.80 4.08 -4.93
N ARG A 44 -10.68 3.96 -5.93
CA ARG A 44 -10.32 3.50 -7.28
C ARG A 44 -9.35 4.48 -7.95
N VAL A 45 -9.63 5.79 -7.91
CA VAL A 45 -8.74 6.80 -8.48
C VAL A 45 -7.38 6.78 -7.78
N MET A 46 -7.35 6.74 -6.45
CA MET A 46 -6.11 6.63 -5.68
C MET A 46 -5.28 5.40 -6.07
N ARG A 47 -5.92 4.24 -6.28
CA ARG A 47 -5.23 3.02 -6.73
C ARG A 47 -4.57 3.17 -8.09
N ILE A 48 -5.26 3.83 -9.03
CA ILE A 48 -4.72 4.11 -10.36
C ILE A 48 -3.53 5.06 -10.25
N LEU A 49 -3.67 6.16 -9.51
CA LEU A 49 -2.62 7.15 -9.31
C LEU A 49 -1.39 6.53 -8.64
N ARG A 50 -1.58 5.73 -7.59
CA ARG A 50 -0.48 5.03 -6.93
C ARG A 50 0.30 4.16 -7.91
N ARG A 51 -0.37 3.32 -8.70
CA ARG A 51 0.31 2.47 -9.69
C ARG A 51 1.12 3.28 -10.69
N ARG A 52 0.59 4.43 -11.14
CA ARG A 52 1.31 5.33 -12.05
C ARG A 52 2.53 5.96 -11.37
N VAL A 53 2.40 6.42 -10.13
CA VAL A 53 3.53 6.94 -9.35
C VAL A 53 4.58 5.86 -9.13
N ASP A 54 4.20 4.65 -8.72
CA ASP A 54 5.12 3.53 -8.52
C ASP A 54 5.90 3.19 -9.80
N GLN A 55 5.21 3.19 -10.95
CA GLN A 55 5.85 2.96 -12.24
C GLN A 55 6.83 4.08 -12.59
N LEU A 56 6.41 5.35 -12.46
CA LEU A 56 7.26 6.50 -12.74
C LEU A 56 8.49 6.55 -11.82
N THR A 57 8.32 6.24 -10.53
CA THR A 57 9.43 6.18 -9.57
C THR A 57 10.46 5.14 -10.01
N ARG A 58 10.02 3.93 -10.42
CA ARG A 58 10.93 2.89 -10.91
C ARG A 58 11.63 3.29 -12.21
N GLU A 59 10.93 3.94 -13.13
CA GLU A 59 11.53 4.45 -14.36
C GLU A 59 12.58 5.54 -14.06
N VAL A 60 12.30 6.45 -13.13
CA VAL A 60 13.26 7.47 -12.69
C VAL A 60 14.46 6.84 -11.99
N GLU A 61 14.26 5.87 -11.11
CA GLU A 61 15.36 5.14 -10.45
C GLU A 61 16.24 4.42 -11.46
N LYS A 62 15.64 3.77 -12.46
CA LYS A 62 16.35 3.12 -13.56
C LYS A 62 17.18 4.14 -14.35
N LEU A 63 16.58 5.25 -14.79
CA LEU A 63 17.28 6.29 -15.53
C LEU A 63 18.41 6.94 -14.71
N ARG A 64 18.23 7.12 -13.40
CA ARG A 64 19.30 7.62 -12.51
C ARG A 64 20.44 6.63 -12.35
N GLY A 65 20.12 5.34 -12.24
CA GLY A 65 21.11 4.27 -12.21
C GLY A 65 21.87 4.13 -13.53
N GLU A 66 21.18 4.26 -14.66
CA GLU A 66 21.77 4.22 -16.01
C GLU A 66 22.64 5.45 -16.33
N ASN A 67 22.38 6.60 -15.71
CA ASN A 67 23.19 7.82 -15.86
C ASN A 67 24.37 7.90 -14.87
N SER A 68 24.65 6.83 -14.11
CA SER A 68 25.74 6.78 -13.13
C SER A 68 26.97 5.99 -13.62
N GLU A 69 27.04 5.65 -14.92
CA GLU A 69 28.18 5.00 -15.57
C GLU A 69 28.78 5.86 -16.69
#